data_AF-A0A2N2GIX9-F1
#
_entry.id   AF-A0A2N2GIX9-F1
#
_cell.length_a   1.000
_cell.length_b   1.000
_cell.length_c   1.000
_cell.angle_alpha   90.00
_cell.angle_beta   90.00
_cell.angle_gamma   90.00
#
_symmetry.space_group_name_H-M   'P 1'
#
loop_
_entity.id
_entity.type
_entity.pdbx_description
1 polymer ?
#
loop_
_entity_poly.entity_id
_entity_poly.type
_entity_poly.pdbx_seq_one_letter_code
_entity_poly.pdbx_strand_id
1 'polypeptide(L)'
;MTSIMNKYATTGYRVAQIRANENITQAEFAKKLGISRPALSAIENGVTKISIPIAYTIEHLFGYDFVWIMTGDGVMKPENVRKLTLKEPSGEELPPIISPWDKELLDACFTLKKIFDDKVHKKAIIENLHAFDLSIDDRKAKEELNKKLQESLQENEGVQNRISNLEKLCADIPDMKNKFESLQSENRALRTENNRLKSTYEAPHGDDGSVTAVTEKKAI
;
A
#
# COMPACT_ATOMS: atom_id res chain seq x y z
N MET A 1 12.14 -1.17 37.23
CA MET A 1 12.60 -1.33 35.83
C MET A 1 11.79 -2.41 35.09
N THR A 2 10.47 -2.50 35.32
CA THR A 2 9.63 -3.58 34.77
C THR A 2 8.23 -3.05 34.43
N SER A 3 8.17 -2.01 33.60
CA SER A 3 6.85 -1.47 33.17
C SER A 3 6.84 -0.74 31.82
N ILE A 4 7.95 -0.71 31.07
CA ILE A 4 8.01 0.02 29.77
C ILE A 4 8.15 -0.94 28.57
N MET A 5 8.51 -2.22 28.76
CA MET A 5 8.72 -3.18 27.66
C MET A 5 7.45 -3.86 27.11
N ASN A 6 6.28 -3.74 27.76
CA ASN A 6 5.13 -4.60 27.42
C ASN A 6 4.12 -4.00 26.42
N LYS A 7 4.26 -2.71 26.05
CA LYS A 7 3.32 -2.08 25.10
C LYS A 7 3.58 -2.46 23.63
N TYR A 8 4.77 -2.97 23.31
CA TYR A 8 5.21 -3.27 21.93
C TYR A 8 5.44 -4.76 21.64
N ALA A 9 5.00 -5.65 22.53
CA ALA A 9 5.00 -7.07 22.23
C ALA A 9 4.20 -7.32 20.95
N THR A 10 4.72 -8.14 20.04
CA THR A 10 3.97 -8.51 18.83
C THR A 10 2.77 -9.38 19.20
N THR A 11 1.77 -9.48 18.33
CA THR A 11 0.64 -10.38 18.55
C THR A 11 1.08 -11.83 18.74
N GLY A 12 2.12 -12.26 18.01
CA GLY A 12 2.74 -13.58 18.17
C GLY A 12 3.30 -13.81 19.58
N TYR A 13 3.99 -12.80 20.13
CA TYR A 13 4.49 -12.86 21.50
C TYR A 13 3.34 -13.01 22.51
N ARG A 14 2.24 -12.26 22.36
CA ARG A 14 1.07 -12.38 23.26
C ARG A 14 0.43 -13.76 23.20
N VAL A 15 0.35 -14.36 22.01
CA VAL A 15 -0.14 -15.74 21.83
C VAL A 15 0.79 -16.75 22.52
N ALA A 16 2.11 -16.58 22.39
CA ALA A 16 3.08 -17.43 23.08
C ALA A 16 3.01 -17.26 24.62
N GLN A 17 2.78 -16.03 25.08
CA GLN A 17 2.59 -15.71 26.50
C GLN A 17 1.33 -16.37 27.07
N ILE A 18 0.22 -16.36 26.33
CA ILE A 18 -1.01 -17.07 26.70
C ILE A 18 -0.72 -18.56 26.86
N ARG A 19 -0.06 -19.19 25.87
CA ARG A 19 0.30 -20.61 25.95
C ARG A 19 1.17 -20.93 27.17
N ALA A 20 2.15 -20.07 27.46
CA ALA A 20 3.04 -20.23 28.60
C ALA A 20 2.27 -20.11 29.93
N ASN A 21 1.35 -19.15 30.05
CA ASN A 21 0.51 -18.98 31.25
C ASN A 21 -0.41 -20.16 31.51
N GLU A 22 -0.91 -20.81 30.44
CA GLU A 22 -1.75 -22.01 30.54
C GLU A 22 -0.92 -23.29 30.74
N ASN A 23 0.41 -23.22 30.75
CA ASN A 23 1.35 -24.33 30.98
C ASN A 23 1.11 -25.56 30.07
N ILE A 24 0.79 -25.32 28.79
CA ILE A 24 0.55 -26.37 27.80
C ILE A 24 1.56 -26.32 26.65
N THR A 25 1.73 -27.47 25.99
CA THR A 25 2.61 -27.56 24.83
C THR A 25 2.02 -26.86 23.61
N GLN A 26 2.87 -26.53 22.64
CA GLN A 26 2.43 -25.94 21.37
C GLN A 26 1.48 -26.89 20.60
N ALA A 27 1.66 -28.20 20.73
CA ALA A 27 0.77 -29.18 20.10
C ALA A 27 -0.64 -29.17 20.72
N GLU A 28 -0.73 -29.11 22.05
CA GLU A 28 -2.02 -29.08 22.76
C GLU A 28 -2.75 -27.76 22.54
N PHE A 29 -2.03 -26.64 22.54
CA PHE A 29 -2.61 -25.34 22.29
C PHE A 29 -3.16 -25.25 20.86
N ALA A 30 -2.38 -25.67 19.86
CA ALA A 30 -2.83 -25.72 18.47
C ALA A 30 -4.08 -26.60 18.29
N LYS A 31 -4.11 -27.77 18.96
CA LYS A 31 -5.27 -28.67 18.95
C LYS A 31 -6.52 -28.01 19.53
N LYS A 32 -6.42 -27.31 20.67
CA LYS A 32 -7.54 -26.57 21.27
C LYS A 32 -8.04 -25.42 20.38
N LEU A 33 -7.14 -24.79 19.63
CA LEU A 33 -7.47 -23.71 18.69
C LEU A 33 -7.97 -24.20 17.32
N GLY A 34 -7.95 -25.51 17.06
CA GLY A 34 -8.37 -26.07 15.77
C GLY A 34 -7.40 -25.80 14.62
N ILE A 35 -6.11 -25.56 14.91
CA ILE A 35 -5.07 -25.29 13.90
C ILE A 35 -3.92 -26.30 13.98
N SER A 36 -3.07 -26.32 12.95
CA SER A 36 -1.88 -27.17 12.94
C SER A 36 -0.77 -26.60 13.85
N ARG A 37 0.06 -27.47 14.43
CA ARG A 37 1.21 -27.06 15.26
C ARG A 37 2.19 -26.13 14.49
N PRO A 38 2.53 -26.39 13.21
CA PRO A 38 3.36 -25.46 12.43
C PRO A 38 2.71 -24.08 12.25
N ALA A 39 1.38 -24.03 12.05
CA ALA A 39 0.67 -22.76 11.93
C ALA A 39 0.75 -21.94 13.23
N LEU A 40 0.55 -22.59 14.39
CA LEU A 40 0.75 -21.93 15.69
C LEU A 40 2.19 -21.44 15.86
N SER A 41 3.19 -22.23 15.46
CA SER A 41 4.59 -21.82 15.52
C SER A 41 4.90 -20.60 14.64
N ALA A 42 4.36 -20.55 13.43
CA ALA A 42 4.48 -19.38 12.57
C ALA A 42 3.84 -18.14 13.20
N ILE A 43 2.72 -18.30 13.91
CA ILE A 43 2.07 -17.20 14.65
C ILE A 43 2.93 -16.72 15.82
N GLU A 44 3.37 -17.63 16.69
CA GLU A 44 4.15 -17.28 17.89
C GLU A 44 5.48 -16.58 17.54
N ASN A 45 6.12 -16.98 16.44
CA ASN A 45 7.35 -16.38 15.96
C ASN A 45 7.13 -15.09 15.12
N GLY A 46 5.87 -14.67 14.91
CA GLY A 46 5.54 -13.47 14.14
C GLY A 46 5.74 -13.61 12.62
N VAL A 47 5.96 -14.83 12.12
CA VAL A 47 6.02 -15.12 10.68
C VAL A 47 4.66 -14.91 10.03
N THR A 48 3.59 -15.30 10.74
CA THR A 48 2.20 -15.16 10.29
C THR A 48 1.41 -14.37 11.33
N LYS A 49 0.53 -13.46 10.89
CA LYS A 49 -0.39 -12.77 11.80
C LYS A 49 -1.48 -13.72 12.28
N ILE A 50 -1.89 -13.61 13.55
CA ILE A 50 -3.09 -14.29 14.03
C ILE A 50 -4.32 -13.80 13.24
N SER A 51 -5.25 -14.69 12.95
CA SER A 51 -6.54 -14.31 12.35
C SER A 51 -7.57 -13.98 13.44
N ILE A 52 -8.55 -13.14 13.10
CA ILE A 52 -9.65 -12.76 14.01
C ILE A 52 -10.35 -13.98 14.62
N PRO A 53 -10.71 -15.04 13.85
CA PRO A 53 -11.34 -16.22 14.44
C PRO A 53 -10.50 -16.90 15.51
N ILE A 54 -9.19 -17.00 15.34
CA ILE A 54 -8.31 -17.64 16.33
C ILE A 54 -8.21 -16.81 17.60
N ALA A 55 -8.15 -15.47 17.48
CA ALA A 55 -8.17 -14.59 18.65
C ALA A 55 -9.48 -14.70 19.44
N TYR A 56 -10.64 -14.80 18.76
CA TYR A 56 -11.93 -15.09 19.42
C TYR A 56 -11.97 -16.46 20.10
N THR A 57 -11.41 -17.49 19.45
CA THR A 57 -11.31 -18.82 20.06
C THR A 57 -10.46 -18.78 21.33
N ILE A 58 -9.36 -18.03 21.34
CA ILE A 58 -8.53 -17.86 22.54
C ILE A 58 -9.33 -17.17 23.66
N GLU A 59 -10.06 -16.11 23.34
CA GLU A 59 -10.93 -15.41 24.29
C GLU A 59 -11.97 -16.35 24.90
N HIS A 60 -12.67 -17.12 24.08
CA HIS A 60 -13.71 -18.03 24.54
C HIS A 60 -13.17 -19.22 25.35
N LEU A 61 -12.05 -19.82 24.93
CA LEU A 61 -11.55 -21.03 25.57
C LEU A 61 -10.72 -20.75 26.83
N PHE A 62 -10.01 -19.64 26.86
CA PHE A 62 -9.01 -19.36 27.90
C PHE A 62 -9.29 -18.06 28.68
N GLY A 63 -10.23 -17.23 28.21
CA GLY A 63 -10.67 -16.01 28.89
C GLY A 63 -9.73 -14.82 28.72
N TYR A 64 -8.83 -14.83 27.73
CA TYR A 64 -7.97 -13.69 27.43
C TYR A 64 -8.67 -12.70 26.50
N ASP A 65 -8.59 -11.41 26.81
CA ASP A 65 -9.32 -10.37 26.08
C ASP A 65 -8.89 -10.26 24.61
N PHE A 66 -9.86 -10.26 23.70
CA PHE A 66 -9.61 -10.15 22.26
C PHE A 66 -8.86 -8.87 21.88
N VAL A 67 -9.25 -7.73 22.47
CA VAL A 67 -8.64 -6.43 22.16
C VAL A 67 -7.18 -6.43 22.60
N TRP A 68 -6.88 -6.98 23.78
CA TRP A 68 -5.52 -7.14 24.26
C TRP A 68 -4.70 -8.07 23.37
N ILE A 69 -5.25 -9.21 22.93
CA ILE A 69 -4.54 -10.11 21.99
C ILE A 69 -4.18 -9.36 20.71
N MET A 70 -5.11 -8.62 20.12
CA MET A 70 -4.91 -7.98 18.82
C MET A 70 -4.03 -6.74 18.90
N THR A 71 -4.24 -5.89 19.90
CA THR A 71 -3.66 -4.54 19.97
C THR A 71 -2.57 -4.41 21.03
N GLY A 72 -2.62 -5.22 22.10
CA GLY A 72 -1.80 -5.06 23.29
C GLY A 72 -2.33 -4.03 24.29
N ASP A 73 -3.41 -3.33 23.95
CA ASP A 73 -4.07 -2.39 24.83
C ASP A 73 -5.15 -3.09 25.68
N GLY A 74 -5.40 -2.58 26.89
CA GLY A 74 -6.41 -3.12 27.80
C GLY A 74 -5.88 -4.19 28.78
N VAL A 75 -6.80 -4.99 29.32
CA VAL A 75 -6.50 -5.99 30.36
C VAL A 75 -6.33 -7.36 29.71
N MET A 76 -5.20 -8.02 29.96
CA MET A 76 -4.89 -9.34 29.38
C MET A 76 -5.95 -10.40 29.67
N LYS A 77 -6.38 -10.52 30.93
CA LYS A 77 -7.35 -11.51 31.37
C LYS A 77 -8.30 -10.84 32.37
N PRO A 78 -9.50 -10.40 31.97
CA PRO A 78 -10.43 -9.74 32.87
C PRO A 78 -10.95 -10.71 33.95
N GLU A 79 -11.05 -10.26 35.20
CA GLU A 79 -11.54 -11.07 36.35
C GLU A 79 -12.98 -11.59 36.13
N ASN A 80 -13.78 -10.83 35.38
CA ASN A 80 -15.17 -11.12 35.03
C ASN A 80 -15.31 -11.48 33.55
N VAL A 81 -14.55 -12.47 33.09
CA VAL A 81 -14.87 -13.09 31.80
C VAL A 81 -16.32 -13.57 31.90
N ARG A 82 -17.21 -13.06 31.03
CA ARG A 82 -18.53 -13.66 30.82
C ARG A 82 -18.28 -15.08 30.37
N LYS A 83 -18.12 -16.01 31.32
CA LYS A 83 -18.34 -17.42 31.06
C LYS A 83 -19.80 -17.48 30.66
N LEU A 84 -20.07 -17.48 29.36
CA LEU A 84 -21.22 -18.19 28.83
C LEU A 84 -20.98 -19.65 29.21
N THR A 85 -21.23 -19.98 30.48
CA THR A 85 -21.30 -21.34 30.94
C THR A 85 -22.48 -21.94 30.20
N LEU A 86 -22.23 -22.61 29.09
CA LEU A 86 -23.03 -23.75 28.69
C LEU A 86 -22.81 -24.81 29.78
N LYS A 87 -23.44 -24.63 30.94
CA LYS A 87 -23.70 -25.76 31.83
C LYS A 87 -24.71 -26.60 31.07
N GLU A 88 -24.31 -27.79 30.64
CA GLU A 88 -25.30 -28.83 30.46
C GLU A 88 -26.09 -28.91 31.78
N PRO A 89 -27.42 -28.75 31.77
CA PRO A 89 -28.19 -28.74 32.99
C PRO A 89 -28.12 -30.14 33.62
N SER A 90 -27.23 -30.27 34.61
CA SER A 90 -27.19 -31.40 35.52
C SER A 90 -28.41 -31.33 36.43
N GLY A 91 -29.51 -31.94 36.00
CA GLY A 91 -30.49 -32.60 36.87
C GLY A 91 -31.26 -31.79 37.93
N GLU A 92 -31.13 -30.47 38.04
CA GLU A 92 -31.97 -29.66 38.92
C GLU A 92 -32.91 -28.78 38.11
N GLU A 93 -34.21 -28.88 38.41
CA GLU A 93 -35.31 -28.19 37.73
C GLU A 93 -35.02 -26.69 37.57
N LEU A 94 -34.94 -26.24 36.31
CA LEU A 94 -34.83 -24.83 35.97
C LEU A 94 -36.07 -24.08 36.52
N PRO A 95 -35.88 -22.92 37.19
CA PRO A 95 -37.01 -22.08 37.54
C PRO A 95 -37.73 -21.61 36.26
N PRO A 96 -39.07 -21.46 36.28
CA PRO A 96 -39.82 -21.08 35.10
C PRO A 96 -39.62 -19.59 34.83
N ILE A 97 -38.54 -19.25 34.13
CA ILE A 97 -38.41 -17.95 33.48
C ILE A 97 -38.53 -18.20 31.98
N ILE A 98 -39.78 -18.23 31.50
CA ILE A 98 -40.05 -17.90 30.10
C ILE A 98 -40.31 -16.40 30.11
N SER A 99 -39.28 -15.61 29.80
CA SER A 99 -39.48 -14.21 29.44
C SER A 99 -40.34 -14.18 28.16
N PRO A 100 -41.29 -13.26 27.98
CA PRO A 100 -42.08 -13.14 26.75
C PRO A 100 -41.23 -13.03 25.47
N TRP A 101 -39.99 -12.55 25.60
CA TRP A 101 -38.98 -12.44 24.55
C TRP A 101 -38.39 -13.80 24.13
N ASP A 102 -38.57 -14.86 24.91
CA ASP A 102 -38.03 -16.19 24.63
C ASP A 102 -38.87 -16.92 23.58
N LYS A 103 -40.18 -16.70 23.51
CA LYS A 103 -41.04 -17.44 22.56
C LYS A 103 -40.80 -17.00 21.12
N GLU A 104 -40.73 -15.70 20.85
CA GLU A 104 -40.43 -15.20 19.50
C GLU A 104 -39.03 -15.58 19.04
N LEU A 105 -38.03 -15.52 19.93
CA LEU A 105 -36.67 -15.97 19.64
C LEU A 105 -36.61 -17.48 19.39
N LEU A 106 -37.34 -18.28 20.19
CA LEU A 106 -37.38 -19.72 20.03
C LEU A 106 -38.14 -20.11 18.75
N ASP A 107 -39.26 -19.46 18.45
CA ASP A 107 -40.02 -19.63 17.22
C ASP A 107 -39.18 -19.21 16.00
N ALA A 108 -38.41 -18.12 16.09
CA ALA A 108 -37.47 -17.72 15.06
C ALA A 108 -36.35 -18.75 14.88
N CYS A 109 -35.78 -19.28 15.97
CA CYS A 109 -34.78 -20.35 15.93
C CYS A 109 -35.34 -21.63 15.30
N PHE A 110 -36.57 -22.03 15.65
CA PHE A 110 -37.23 -23.20 15.07
C PHE A 110 -37.56 -22.99 13.58
N THR A 111 -38.01 -21.80 13.22
CA THR A 111 -38.27 -21.43 11.83
C THR A 111 -36.98 -21.45 11.02
N LEU A 112 -35.89 -20.86 11.53
CA LEU A 112 -34.57 -20.92 10.92
C LEU A 112 -34.09 -22.36 10.77
N LYS A 113 -34.21 -23.18 11.82
CA LYS A 113 -33.87 -24.61 11.76
C LYS A 113 -34.62 -25.33 10.64
N LYS A 114 -35.93 -25.09 10.54
CA LYS A 114 -36.77 -25.65 9.46
C LYS A 114 -36.35 -25.18 8.08
N ILE A 115 -35.96 -23.91 7.93
CA ILE A 115 -35.44 -23.33 6.68
C ILE A 115 -34.09 -23.96 6.32
N PHE A 116 -33.20 -24.20 7.29
CA PHE A 116 -31.90 -24.82 7.04
C PHE A 116 -31.97 -26.33 6.78
N ASP A 117 -32.99 -27.01 7.31
CA ASP A 117 -33.26 -28.43 7.06
C ASP A 117 -33.95 -28.66 5.70
N ASP A 118 -34.63 -27.64 5.16
CA ASP A 118 -35.21 -27.69 3.82
C ASP A 118 -34.15 -27.51 2.72
N LYS A 119 -34.02 -28.51 1.83
CA LYS A 119 -33.01 -28.53 0.76
C LYS A 119 -33.12 -27.34 -0.20
N VAL A 120 -34.33 -26.85 -0.48
CA VAL A 120 -34.55 -25.76 -1.44
C VAL A 120 -34.09 -24.45 -0.84
N HIS A 121 -34.51 -24.15 0.39
CA HIS A 121 -34.11 -22.95 1.11
C HIS A 121 -32.62 -22.93 1.40
N LYS A 122 -32.05 -24.06 1.83
CA LYS A 122 -30.60 -24.18 2.03
C LYS A 122 -29.81 -23.86 0.77
N LYS A 123 -30.24 -24.39 -0.38
CA LYS A 123 -29.61 -24.10 -1.67
C LYS A 123 -29.71 -22.61 -2.02
N ALA A 124 -30.89 -22.01 -1.89
CA ALA A 124 -31.09 -20.58 -2.17
C ALA A 124 -30.23 -19.67 -1.28
N ILE A 125 -30.10 -20.00 0.01
CA ILE A 125 -29.25 -19.24 0.94
C ILE A 125 -27.77 -19.34 0.52
N ILE A 126 -27.29 -20.54 0.19
CA ILE A 126 -25.90 -20.75 -0.25
C ILE A 126 -25.62 -19.97 -1.55
N GLU A 127 -26.53 -20.03 -2.52
CA GLU A 127 -26.39 -19.30 -3.78
C GLU A 127 -26.39 -17.79 -3.57
N ASN A 128 -27.24 -17.27 -2.67
CA ASN A 128 -27.25 -15.85 -2.32
C ASN A 128 -25.97 -15.42 -1.59
N LEU A 129 -25.44 -16.24 -0.68
CA LEU A 129 -24.16 -15.97 -0.02
C LEU A 129 -23.02 -15.93 -1.03
N HIS A 130 -22.98 -16.89 -1.95
CA HIS A 130 -21.97 -16.93 -3.01
C HIS A 130 -22.07 -15.73 -3.96
N ALA A 131 -23.29 -15.32 -4.34
CA ALA A 131 -23.52 -14.13 -5.15
C ALA A 131 -23.07 -12.86 -4.41
N PHE A 132 -23.28 -12.81 -3.09
CA PHE A 132 -22.82 -11.69 -2.26
C PHE A 132 -21.29 -11.61 -2.20
N ASP A 133 -20.61 -12.74 -1.97
CA ASP A 133 -19.14 -12.79 -1.97
C ASP A 133 -18.55 -12.34 -3.32
N LEU A 134 -19.10 -12.85 -4.43
CA LEU A 134 -18.73 -12.40 -5.77
C LEU A 134 -18.93 -10.89 -5.95
N SER A 135 -20.04 -10.33 -5.46
CA SER A 135 -20.30 -8.89 -5.56
C SER A 135 -19.30 -8.03 -4.76
N ILE A 136 -18.81 -8.54 -3.63
CA ILE A 136 -17.78 -7.87 -2.83
C ILE A 136 -16.47 -7.84 -3.61
N ASP A 137 -16.09 -8.96 -4.22
CA ASP A 137 -14.85 -9.04 -4.98
C ASP A 137 -14.91 -8.22 -6.26
N ASP A 138 -16.03 -8.22 -6.98
CA ASP A 138 -16.28 -7.34 -8.12
C ASP A 138 -16.17 -5.85 -7.72
N ARG A 139 -16.71 -5.48 -6.55
CA ARG A 139 -16.58 -4.11 -6.04
C ARG A 139 -15.12 -3.75 -5.76
N LYS A 140 -14.34 -4.64 -5.12
CA LYS A 140 -12.90 -4.41 -4.90
C LYS A 140 -12.13 -4.26 -6.21
N ALA A 141 -12.41 -5.13 -7.19
CA ALA A 141 -11.77 -5.07 -8.50
C ALA A 141 -12.10 -3.75 -9.22
N LYS A 142 -13.36 -3.29 -9.13
CA LYS A 142 -13.78 -1.99 -9.67
C LYS A 142 -13.10 -0.82 -8.97
N GLU A 143 -12.95 -0.87 -7.65
CA GLU A 143 -12.22 0.15 -6.89
C GLU A 143 -10.74 0.22 -7.31
N GLU A 144 -10.09 -0.92 -7.51
CA GLU A 144 -8.70 -0.96 -7.99
C GLU A 144 -8.56 -0.42 -9.41
N LEU A 145 -9.49 -0.76 -10.30
CA LEU A 145 -9.51 -0.23 -11.67
C LEU A 145 -9.71 1.28 -11.69
N ASN A 146 -10.62 1.81 -10.85
CA ASN A 146 -10.83 3.25 -10.71
C ASN A 146 -9.58 3.96 -10.19
N LYS A 147 -8.82 3.34 -9.27
CA LYS A 147 -7.55 3.89 -8.81
C LYS A 147 -6.54 4.01 -9.95
N LYS A 148 -6.36 2.94 -10.73
CA LYS A 148 -5.47 2.94 -11.91
C LYS A 148 -5.89 3.98 -12.95
N LEU A 149 -7.20 4.16 -13.15
CA LEU A 149 -7.73 5.18 -14.05
C LEU A 149 -7.37 6.59 -13.58
N GLN A 150 -7.49 6.88 -12.27
CA GLN A 150 -7.11 8.18 -11.71
C GLN A 150 -5.61 8.46 -11.86
N GLU A 151 -4.76 7.46 -11.60
CA GLU A 151 -3.30 7.58 -11.80
C GLU A 151 -2.97 7.91 -13.27
N SER A 152 -3.59 7.21 -14.23
CA SER A 152 -3.39 7.48 -15.66
C SER A 152 -3.88 8.87 -16.09
N LEU A 153 -4.99 9.36 -15.51
CA LEU A 153 -5.48 10.72 -15.78
C LEU A 153 -4.51 11.80 -15.29
N GLN A 154 -3.93 11.61 -14.11
CA GLN A 154 -2.91 12.51 -13.56
C GLN A 154 -1.63 12.51 -14.42
N GLU A 155 -1.18 11.34 -14.87
CA GLU A 155 -0.04 11.24 -15.79
C GLU A 155 -0.31 11.97 -17.11
N ASN A 156 -1.51 11.79 -17.67
CA ASN A 156 -1.91 12.48 -18.89
C ASN A 156 -1.94 14.00 -18.72
N GLU A 157 -2.41 14.51 -17.58
CA GLU A 157 -2.35 15.94 -17.26
C GLU A 157 -0.89 16.44 -17.22
N GLY A 158 0.00 15.67 -16.61
CA GLY A 158 1.44 15.95 -16.61
C GLY A 158 2.03 16.00 -18.02
N VAL A 159 1.63 15.08 -18.89
CA VAL A 159 2.03 15.06 -20.31
C VAL A 159 1.49 16.29 -21.05
N GLN A 160 0.23 16.65 -20.85
CA GLN A 160 -0.39 17.85 -21.46
C GLN A 160 0.35 19.12 -21.06
N ASN A 161 0.73 19.25 -19.78
CA ASN A 161 1.52 20.39 -19.31
C ASN A 161 2.90 20.46 -19.99
N ARG A 162 3.56 19.30 -20.18
CA ARG A 162 4.84 19.24 -20.91
C ARG A 162 4.68 19.60 -22.38
N ILE A 163 3.62 19.14 -23.04
CA ILE A 163 3.29 19.50 -24.42
C ILE A 163 3.09 21.02 -24.52
N SER A 164 2.27 21.61 -23.66
CA SER A 164 2.04 23.05 -23.66
C SER A 164 3.33 23.87 -23.47
N ASN A 165 4.24 23.41 -22.60
CA ASN A 165 5.54 24.06 -22.43
C ASN A 165 6.42 23.95 -23.68
N LEU A 166 6.42 22.80 -24.36
CA LEU A 166 7.15 22.61 -25.61
C LEU A 166 6.57 23.48 -26.72
N GLU A 167 5.24 23.61 -26.82
CA GLU A 167 4.58 24.49 -27.79
C GLU A 167 5.02 25.94 -27.61
N LYS A 168 5.08 26.44 -26.37
CA LYS A 168 5.60 27.78 -26.07
C LYS A 168 7.06 27.94 -26.51
N LEU A 169 7.92 26.99 -26.19
CA LEU A 169 9.33 27.06 -26.59
C LEU A 169 9.49 27.03 -28.11
N CYS A 170 8.70 26.21 -28.80
CA CYS A 170 8.68 26.13 -30.25
C CYS A 170 8.19 27.43 -30.91
N ALA A 171 7.29 28.17 -30.27
CA ALA A 171 6.80 29.45 -30.78
C ALA A 171 7.91 30.50 -30.91
N ASP A 172 8.94 30.44 -30.07
CA ASP A 172 10.07 31.39 -30.08
C ASP A 172 11.17 31.02 -31.11
N ILE A 173 11.17 29.78 -31.63
CA ILE A 173 12.20 29.30 -32.56
C ILE A 173 12.30 30.12 -33.85
N PRO A 174 11.19 30.50 -34.53
CA PRO A 174 11.25 31.30 -35.74
C PRO A 174 11.92 32.66 -35.52
N ASP A 175 11.59 33.35 -34.43
CA ASP A 175 12.16 34.66 -34.11
C ASP A 175 13.65 34.57 -33.77
N MET A 176 14.05 33.55 -33.00
CA MET A 176 15.47 33.28 -32.74
C MET A 176 16.23 32.96 -34.03
N LYS A 177 15.63 32.18 -34.94
CA LYS A 177 16.22 31.86 -36.24
C LYS A 177 16.41 33.11 -37.10
N ASN A 178 15.40 33.96 -37.20
CA ASN A 178 15.47 35.22 -37.94
C ASN A 178 16.57 36.14 -37.39
N LYS A 179 16.67 36.25 -36.05
CA LYS A 179 17.72 37.04 -35.39
C LYS A 179 19.12 36.48 -35.68
N PHE A 180 19.26 35.16 -35.66
CA PHE A 180 20.53 34.50 -35.98
C PHE A 180 20.95 34.73 -37.45
N GLU A 181 20.01 34.62 -38.39
CA GLU A 181 20.27 34.88 -39.82
C GLU A 181 20.68 36.35 -40.06
N SER A 182 20.02 37.30 -39.39
CA SER A 182 20.38 38.72 -39.43
C SER A 182 21.81 38.97 -38.94
N LEU A 183 22.15 38.45 -37.75
CA LEU A 183 23.50 38.55 -37.18
C LEU A 183 24.58 37.88 -38.03
N GLN A 184 24.26 36.78 -38.71
CA GLN A 184 25.18 36.16 -39.67
C GLN A 184 25.44 37.05 -40.87
N SER A 185 24.41 37.69 -41.41
CA SER A 185 24.55 38.62 -42.54
C SER A 185 25.42 39.81 -42.17
N GLU A 186 25.18 40.41 -41.01
CA GLU A 186 25.98 41.52 -40.49
C GLU A 186 27.45 41.13 -40.29
N ASN A 187 27.72 39.96 -39.70
CA ASN A 187 29.08 39.45 -39.55
C ASN A 187 29.79 39.23 -40.90
N ARG A 188 29.07 38.75 -41.93
CA ARG A 188 29.64 38.62 -43.28
C ARG A 188 29.98 40.00 -43.84
N ALA A 189 29.10 40.99 -43.69
CA ALA A 189 29.37 42.36 -44.13
C ALA A 189 30.59 42.96 -43.42
N LEU A 190 30.68 42.83 -42.10
CA LEU A 190 31.81 43.31 -41.30
C LEU A 190 33.14 42.63 -41.68
N ARG A 191 33.11 41.33 -42.02
CA ARG A 191 34.31 40.63 -42.52
C ARG A 191 34.77 41.17 -43.86
N THR A 192 33.83 41.39 -44.79
CA THR A 192 34.14 41.98 -46.10
C THR A 192 34.73 43.38 -45.94
N GLU A 193 34.14 44.22 -45.07
CA GLU A 193 34.64 45.57 -44.81
C GLU A 193 36.01 45.56 -44.12
N ASN A 194 36.22 44.70 -43.14
CA ASN A 194 37.55 44.52 -42.53
C ASN A 194 38.60 44.12 -43.57
N ASN A 195 38.27 43.21 -44.48
CA ASN A 195 39.17 42.82 -45.57
C ASN A 195 39.45 44.00 -46.51
N ARG A 196 38.43 44.80 -46.86
CA ARG A 196 38.57 46.02 -47.69
C ARG A 196 39.48 47.05 -47.04
N LEU A 197 39.25 47.34 -45.76
CA LEU A 197 40.07 48.28 -44.98
C LEU A 197 41.51 47.76 -44.88
N LYS A 198 41.69 46.48 -44.57
CA LYS A 198 43.01 45.84 -44.52
C LYS A 198 43.75 46.00 -45.84
N SER A 199 43.11 45.74 -46.99
CA SER A 199 43.73 45.98 -48.30
C SER A 199 44.01 47.46 -48.61
N THR A 200 43.26 48.40 -48.02
CA THR A 200 43.47 49.84 -48.20
C THR A 200 44.68 50.33 -47.39
N TYR A 201 44.89 49.78 -46.18
CA TYR A 201 46.02 50.13 -45.31
C TYR A 201 47.29 49.31 -45.59
N GLU A 202 47.16 48.10 -46.15
CA GLU A 202 48.28 47.24 -46.58
C GLU A 202 48.66 47.44 -48.06
N ALA A 203 48.00 48.37 -48.78
CA ALA A 203 48.44 48.78 -50.10
C ALA A 203 49.88 49.30 -49.98
N PRO A 204 50.84 48.74 -50.75
CA PRO A 204 52.24 49.06 -50.58
C PRO A 204 52.41 50.57 -50.77
N HIS A 205 52.87 51.24 -49.71
CA HIS A 205 53.53 52.53 -49.88
C HIS A 205 54.64 52.27 -50.90
N GLY A 206 54.43 52.74 -52.12
CA GLY A 206 55.55 52.95 -53.02
C GLY A 206 56.47 53.92 -52.30
N ASP A 207 57.62 53.44 -51.85
CA ASP A 207 58.88 53.76 -52.50
C ASP A 207 60.04 53.07 -51.79
N ASP A 208 60.99 52.68 -52.63
CA ASP A 208 62.43 52.47 -52.42
C ASP A 208 62.97 51.52 -51.33
N GLY A 209 63.93 50.70 -51.77
CA GLY A 209 64.99 50.24 -50.87
C GLY A 209 65.14 48.74 -50.70
N SER A 210 65.97 48.16 -51.57
CA SER A 210 67.05 47.25 -51.14
C SER A 210 66.65 45.84 -50.67
N VAL A 211 66.76 44.92 -51.61
CA VAL A 211 67.03 43.49 -51.43
C VAL A 211 68.21 43.27 -50.48
N THR A 212 68.00 42.60 -49.35
CA THR A 212 68.97 41.64 -48.81
C THR A 212 68.24 40.53 -48.06
N ALA A 213 68.31 39.34 -48.64
CA ALA A 213 67.94 38.10 -47.98
C ALA A 213 68.88 37.83 -46.80
N VAL A 214 68.32 37.59 -45.61
CA VAL A 214 69.00 36.85 -44.55
C VAL A 214 68.07 35.78 -44.04
N THR A 215 68.43 34.55 -44.39
CA THR A 215 67.98 33.30 -43.78
C THR A 215 68.24 33.30 -42.28
N GLU A 216 67.26 32.92 -41.47
CA GLU A 216 67.58 32.25 -40.21
C GLU A 216 66.51 31.25 -39.73
N LYS A 217 67.04 30.19 -39.13
CA LYS A 217 66.45 28.87 -38.92
C LYS A 217 65.70 28.79 -37.58
N LYS A 218 64.49 28.20 -37.64
CA LYS A 218 64.00 27.06 -36.84
C LYS A 218 64.68 26.77 -35.48
N ALA A 219 63.93 26.94 -34.37
CA ALA A 219 63.82 26.12 -33.14
C ALA A 219 62.97 26.95 -32.14
N ILE A 220 62.00 26.50 -31.34
CA ILE A 220 61.52 25.21 -30.80
C ILE A 220 59.99 25.33 -30.67
#